data_AF-A0A1J3FND4-F1
#
_entry.id   AF-A0A1J3FND4-F1
#
_cell.length_a   1.000
_cell.length_b   1.000
_cell.length_c   1.000
_cell.angle_alpha   90.00
_cell.angle_beta   90.00
_cell.angle_gamma   90.00
#
_symmetry.space_group_name_H-M   'P 1'
#
loop_
_entity.id
_entity.type
_entity.pdbx_description
1 polymer ?
#
loop_
_entity_poly.entity_id
_entity_poly.type
_entity_poly.pdbx_seq_one_letter_code
_entity_poly.pdbx_strand_id
1 'polypeptide(L)'
;QPANVEDYVEDESHDSEEKRAFDELLSDHNEELYEGCTSFSKLSFMLKLYHIKIISKISDKGMSMIVDLLKEAFKHAKLPDSFYDLKKTIVYQLYGLIEI
;
A
#
# COMPACT_ATOMS: atom_id res chain seq x y z
N GLN A 1 -11.50 48.47 -18.13
CA GLN A 1 -11.30 47.04 -18.46
C GLN A 1 -10.38 47.00 -19.67
N PRO A 2 -9.23 46.32 -19.62
CA PRO A 2 -9.11 44.90 -19.25
C PRO A 2 -7.95 44.59 -18.27
N ALA A 3 -7.65 43.30 -18.15
CA ALA A 3 -6.55 42.62 -17.42
C ALA A 3 -6.80 42.31 -15.94
N ASN A 4 -7.01 41.01 -15.66
CA ASN A 4 -6.22 40.18 -14.75
C ASN A 4 -6.79 38.75 -14.80
N VAL A 5 -6.30 37.95 -15.75
CA VAL A 5 -6.33 36.48 -15.63
C VAL A 5 -4.92 36.14 -15.19
N GLU A 6 -4.69 36.08 -13.88
CA GLU A 6 -3.50 35.41 -13.36
C GLU A 6 -3.79 33.91 -13.38
N ASP A 7 -3.11 33.28 -14.33
CA ASP A 7 -2.95 31.87 -14.56
C ASP A 7 -2.22 31.26 -13.34
N TYR A 8 -2.96 30.53 -12.50
CA TYR A 8 -2.36 29.69 -11.46
C TYR A 8 -1.92 28.40 -12.13
N VAL A 9 -0.65 28.35 -12.54
CA VAL A 9 -0.04 27.13 -13.04
C VAL A 9 0.05 26.14 -11.88
N GLU A 10 -0.80 25.12 -11.88
CA GLU A 10 -0.70 23.99 -10.95
C GLU A 10 0.58 23.20 -11.28
N ASP A 11 1.44 23.06 -10.28
CA ASP A 11 2.67 22.27 -10.31
C ASP A 11 2.33 20.77 -10.34
N GLU A 12 1.99 20.27 -11.52
CA GLU A 12 1.67 18.86 -11.81
C GLU A 12 2.92 18.01 -12.14
N SER A 13 4.12 18.43 -11.74
CA SER A 13 5.35 17.76 -12.21
C SER A 13 6.00 16.80 -11.20
N HIS A 14 5.75 16.98 -9.90
CA HIS A 14 6.43 16.20 -8.85
C HIS A 14 5.65 14.96 -8.37
N ASP A 15 4.32 14.96 -8.47
CA ASP A 15 3.45 13.85 -8.01
C ASP A 15 3.43 12.68 -9.01
N SER A 16 3.66 12.95 -10.30
CA SER A 16 3.56 11.94 -11.36
C SER A 16 4.76 11.00 -11.43
N GLU A 17 5.97 11.47 -11.14
CA GLU A 17 7.19 10.65 -11.20
C GLU A 17 7.35 9.77 -9.96
N GLU A 18 7.07 10.28 -8.77
CA GLU A 18 7.04 9.50 -7.53
C GLU A 18 5.94 8.43 -7.56
N LYS A 19 4.75 8.78 -8.05
CA LYS A 19 3.66 7.82 -8.24
C LYS A 19 4.00 6.76 -9.28
N ARG A 20 4.67 7.13 -10.37
CA ARG A 20 5.08 6.17 -11.40
C ARG A 20 6.22 5.26 -10.92
N ALA A 21 7.17 5.78 -10.16
CA ALA A 21 8.22 4.98 -9.51
C ALA A 21 7.63 4.04 -8.45
N PHE A 22 6.63 4.50 -7.70
CA PHE A 22 5.84 3.68 -6.79
C PHE A 22 5.04 2.59 -7.52
N ASP A 23 4.42 2.91 -8.65
CA ASP A 23 3.65 1.99 -9.48
C ASP A 23 4.55 0.96 -10.22
N GLU A 24 5.73 1.36 -10.69
CA GLU A 24 6.73 0.47 -11.31
C GLU A 24 7.36 -0.47 -10.26
N LEU A 25 7.63 0.01 -9.04
CA LEU A 25 8.12 -0.82 -7.93
C LEU A 25 7.05 -1.79 -7.40
N LEU A 26 5.79 -1.34 -7.34
CA LEU A 26 4.63 -2.19 -7.07
C LEU A 26 4.50 -3.31 -8.11
N SER A 27 4.92 -3.08 -9.35
CA SER A 27 4.84 -4.06 -10.44
C SER A 27 5.86 -5.21 -10.29
N ASP A 28 7.08 -4.92 -9.82
CA ASP A 28 8.16 -5.91 -9.66
C ASP A 28 7.97 -6.80 -8.40
N HIS A 29 7.14 -6.36 -7.44
CA HIS A 29 6.89 -7.05 -6.17
C HIS A 29 5.46 -7.63 -6.07
N ASN A 30 4.75 -7.68 -7.19
CA ASN A 30 3.33 -7.97 -7.27
C ASN A 30 2.99 -9.47 -7.25
N GLU A 31 3.56 -10.22 -6.31
CA GLU A 31 3.20 -11.61 -6.11
C GLU A 31 1.69 -11.72 -5.86
N GLU A 32 1.00 -12.61 -6.58
CA GLU A 32 -0.43 -12.84 -6.36
C GLU A 32 -0.70 -13.18 -4.89
N LEU A 33 -1.77 -12.61 -4.32
CA LEU A 33 -2.13 -12.85 -2.92
C LEU A 33 -2.32 -14.35 -2.62
N TYR A 34 -2.84 -15.08 -3.60
CA TYR A 34 -2.89 -16.53 -3.68
C TYR A 34 -2.92 -16.89 -5.17
N GLU A 35 -2.67 -18.15 -5.51
CA GLU A 35 -2.66 -18.62 -6.90
C GLU A 35 -3.98 -18.31 -7.62
N GLY A 36 -3.91 -17.59 -8.73
CA GLY A 36 -5.06 -17.16 -9.53
C GLY A 36 -5.74 -15.88 -9.02
N CYS A 37 -5.19 -15.20 -8.01
CA CYS A 37 -5.75 -13.95 -7.50
C CYS A 37 -5.47 -12.78 -8.45
N THR A 38 -6.43 -12.46 -9.31
CA THR A 38 -6.31 -11.34 -10.27
C THR A 38 -6.74 -9.99 -9.69
N SER A 39 -7.47 -10.00 -8.58
CA SER A 39 -7.98 -8.77 -7.93
C SER A 39 -6.96 -8.09 -7.01
N PHE A 40 -6.03 -8.86 -6.44
CA PHE A 40 -5.07 -8.38 -5.46
C PHE A 40 -3.74 -9.12 -5.55
N SER A 41 -2.67 -8.35 -5.56
CA SER A 41 -1.38 -8.85 -5.10
C SER A 41 -1.29 -8.87 -3.58
N LYS A 42 -0.29 -9.60 -3.09
CA LYS A 42 0.11 -9.61 -1.68
C LYS A 42 0.31 -8.20 -1.13
N LEU A 43 1.08 -7.37 -1.83
CA LEU A 43 1.42 -6.01 -1.38
C LEU A 43 0.21 -5.07 -1.41
N SER A 44 -0.57 -5.07 -2.50
CA SER A 44 -1.77 -4.23 -2.61
C SER A 44 -2.80 -4.56 -1.53
N PHE A 45 -2.93 -5.84 -1.15
CA PHE A 45 -3.79 -6.26 -0.06
C PHE A 45 -3.30 -5.72 1.30
N MET A 46 -2.00 -5.84 1.59
CA MET A 46 -1.40 -5.33 2.83
C MET A 46 -1.53 -3.81 2.96
N LEU A 47 -1.30 -3.06 1.89
CA LEU A 47 -1.47 -1.60 1.88
C LEU A 47 -2.93 -1.19 2.13
N LYS A 48 -3.90 -1.86 1.52
CA LYS A 48 -5.33 -1.59 1.75
C LYS A 48 -5.74 -1.90 3.19
N LEU A 49 -5.25 -2.99 3.77
CA LEU A 49 -5.46 -3.31 5.19
C LEU A 49 -4.90 -2.23 6.12
N TYR A 50 -3.69 -1.74 5.83
CA TYR A 50 -3.06 -0.67 6.59
C TYR A 50 -3.84 0.65 6.46
N HIS A 51 -4.33 0.97 5.27
CA HIS A 51 -5.16 2.15 5.03
C HIS A 51 -6.49 2.11 5.79
N ILE A 52 -7.18 0.97 5.79
CA ILE A 52 -8.40 0.76 6.60
C ILE A 52 -8.11 1.00 8.06
N LYS A 53 -7.01 0.45 8.59
CA LYS A 53 -6.62 0.66 9.99
C LYS A 53 -6.50 2.15 10.33
N ILE A 54 -5.84 2.94 9.47
CA ILE A 54 -5.63 4.37 9.69
C ILE A 54 -6.98 5.11 9.68
N ILE A 55 -7.79 4.93 8.64
CA ILE A 55 -9.07 5.63 8.49
C ILE A 55 -10.04 5.26 9.62
N SER A 56 -10.16 3.97 9.91
CA SER A 56 -11.07 3.45 10.94
C SER A 56 -10.50 3.57 12.35
N LYS A 57 -9.27 4.07 12.51
CA LYS A 57 -8.55 4.21 13.79
C LYS A 57 -8.51 2.90 14.60
N ILE A 58 -8.41 1.77 13.90
CA ILE A 58 -8.32 0.46 14.54
C ILE A 58 -6.99 0.39 15.30
N SER A 59 -7.05 -0.08 16.55
CA SER A 59 -5.86 -0.28 17.36
C SER A 59 -4.97 -1.35 16.76
N ASP A 60 -3.66 -1.29 17.02
CA ASP A 60 -2.72 -2.33 16.55
C ASP A 60 -3.17 -3.73 17.00
N LYS A 61 -3.67 -3.86 18.24
CA LYS A 61 -4.22 -5.12 18.76
C LYS A 61 -5.43 -5.60 17.96
N GLY A 62 -6.39 -4.71 17.67
CA GLY A 62 -7.56 -5.06 16.87
C GLY A 62 -7.18 -5.48 15.45
N MET A 63 -6.19 -4.80 14.86
CA MET A 63 -5.72 -5.14 13.53
C MET A 63 -4.98 -6.49 13.50
N SER A 64 -4.16 -6.81 14.52
CA SER A 64 -3.56 -8.14 14.65
C SER A 64 -4.61 -9.23 14.68
N MET A 65 -5.68 -9.07 15.48
CA MET A 65 -6.79 -10.04 15.53
C MET A 65 -7.47 -10.24 14.17
N ILE A 66 -7.62 -9.16 13.38
CA ILE A 66 -8.17 -9.25 12.02
C ILE A 66 -7.23 -10.04 11.10
N VAL A 67 -5.92 -9.74 11.14
CA VAL A 67 -4.93 -10.46 10.33
C VAL A 67 -4.90 -11.94 10.70
N ASP A 68 -4.90 -12.26 11.99
CA ASP A 68 -4.92 -13.65 12.48
C ASP A 68 -6.15 -14.41 11.97
N LEU A 69 -7.33 -13.79 12.06
CA LEU A 69 -8.57 -14.38 11.54
C LEU A 69 -8.52 -14.61 10.03
N LEU A 70 -7.97 -13.65 9.26
CA LEU A 70 -7.79 -13.82 7.82
C LEU A 70 -6.83 -14.96 7.50
N LYS A 71 -5.73 -15.13 8.23
CA LYS A 71 -4.82 -16.27 8.05
C LYS A 71 -5.50 -17.59 8.32
N GLU A 72 -6.31 -17.67 9.38
CA GLU A 72 -7.05 -18.88 9.73
C GLU A 72 -8.06 -19.26 8.64
N ALA A 73 -8.76 -18.28 8.08
CA ALA A 73 -9.76 -18.47 7.02
C ALA A 73 -9.13 -18.77 5.65
N PHE A 74 -8.00 -18.13 5.32
CA PHE A 74 -7.37 -18.16 4.01
C PHE A 74 -5.95 -18.75 4.06
N LYS A 75 -5.83 -20.00 4.53
CA LYS A 75 -4.52 -20.68 4.71
C LYS A 75 -3.65 -20.82 3.46
N HIS A 76 -4.25 -20.70 2.28
CA HIS A 76 -3.56 -20.76 0.97
C HIS A 76 -3.08 -19.38 0.50
N ALA A 77 -3.52 -18.31 1.15
CA ALA A 77 -3.11 -16.96 0.83
C ALA A 77 -1.79 -16.60 1.52
N LYS A 78 -0.98 -15.82 0.82
CA LYS A 78 0.35 -15.34 1.23
C LYS A 78 0.23 -14.15 2.17
N LEU A 79 -0.56 -14.32 3.23
CA LEU A 79 -0.83 -13.29 4.24
C LEU A 79 0.38 -13.09 5.17
N PRO A 80 0.60 -11.87 5.68
CA PRO A 80 1.65 -11.62 6.65
C PRO A 80 1.39 -12.36 7.95
N ASP A 81 2.46 -12.73 8.67
CA ASP A 81 2.32 -13.58 9.84
C ASP A 81 1.65 -12.88 11.03
N SER A 82 1.80 -11.57 11.08
CA SER A 82 1.18 -10.69 12.05
C SER A 82 1.01 -9.29 11.46
N PHE A 83 0.27 -8.43 12.15
CA PHE A 83 0.21 -7.01 11.78
C PHE A 83 1.56 -6.30 11.95
N TYR A 84 2.41 -6.77 12.87
CA TYR A 84 3.79 -6.27 12.99
C TYR A 84 4.60 -6.61 11.73
N ASP A 85 4.51 -7.85 11.24
CA ASP A 85 5.18 -8.26 10.01
C ASP A 85 4.64 -7.54 8.79
N LEU A 86 3.33 -7.27 8.74
CA LEU A 86 2.73 -6.41 7.72
C LEU A 86 3.37 -5.02 7.72
N LYS A 87 3.41 -4.35 8.88
CA LYS A 87 4.06 -3.04 9.03
C LYS A 87 5.53 -3.11 8.61
N LYS A 88 6.22 -4.16 9.05
CA LYS A 88 7.61 -4.44 8.73
C LYS A 88 7.79 -4.51 7.22
N THR A 89 7.04 -5.36 6.52
CA THR A 89 7.09 -5.48 5.06
C THR A 89 6.81 -4.15 4.38
N ILE A 90 5.77 -3.41 4.77
CA ILE A 90 5.49 -2.08 4.20
C ILE A 90 6.68 -1.14 4.42
N VAL A 91 7.23 -1.08 5.63
CA VAL A 91 8.35 -0.20 5.98
C VAL A 91 9.63 -0.61 5.24
N TYR A 92 10.07 -1.87 5.26
CA TYR A 92 11.30 -2.28 4.56
C TYR A 92 11.19 -2.10 3.04
N GLN A 93 10.01 -2.31 2.47
CA GLN A 93 9.77 -2.08 1.05
C GLN A 93 9.77 -0.57 0.72
N LEU A 94 9.33 0.29 1.63
CA LEU A 94 9.42 1.74 1.49
C LEU A 94 10.79 2.33 1.84
N TYR A 95 11.59 1.70 2.71
CA TYR A 95 12.95 2.16 3.06
C TYR A 95 14.00 1.67 2.07
N GLY A 96 13.79 0.54 1.40
CA GLY A 96 14.60 0.12 0.24
C GLY A 96 14.52 1.10 -0.94
N LEU A 97 13.53 2.00 -0.94
CA LEU A 97 13.37 3.11 -1.89
C LEU A 97 14.21 4.35 -1.56
N ILE A 98 14.77 4.45 -0.35
CA ILE A 98 15.56 5.64 0.06
C ILE A 98 17.05 5.43 -0.21
N GLU A 99 17.50 4.18 -0.40
CA GLU A 99 18.91 3.82 -0.67
C GLU A 99 19.21 3.50 -2.15
N ILE A 100 18.28 3.74 -3.07
CA ILE A 100 18.49 3.67 -4.53
C ILE A 100 18.27 5.07 -5.11
#